data_AF-A0A2V8PE22-F1
#
_entry.id   AF-A0A2V8PE22-F1
#
_cell.length_a   1.000
_cell.length_b   1.000
_cell.length_c   1.000
_cell.angle_alpha   90.00
_cell.angle_beta   90.00
_cell.angle_gamma   90.00
#
_symmetry.space_group_name_H-M   'P 1'
#
loop_
_entity.id
_entity.type
_entity.pdbx_description
1 polymer ?
#
loop_
_entity_poly.entity_id
_entity_poly.type
_entity_poly.pdbx_seq_one_letter_code
_entity_poly.pdbx_strand_id
1 'polypeptide(L)'
;SQFQGGVGFGITQLTSAITFKDGRVEQRNFDGYTPPYIIDAPVTVDVHIVPSTEAPTGCGEPPVPVISPAVVNALAKLTGKRYRSLPLVTI
;
A
#
# COMPACT_ATOMS: atom_id res chain seq x y z
N SER A 1 -6.44 4.61 -13.98
CA SER A 1 -7.28 3.42 -13.74
C SER A 1 -7.29 3.08 -12.26
N GLN A 2 -8.35 2.45 -11.74
CA GLN A 2 -8.51 2.20 -10.29
C GLN A 2 -7.45 1.23 -9.73
N PHE A 3 -7.17 0.12 -10.42
CA PHE A 3 -6.23 -0.88 -9.93
C PHE A 3 -4.79 -0.39 -9.84
N GLN A 4 -4.23 0.20 -10.91
CA GLN A 4 -2.87 0.76 -10.85
C GLN A 4 -2.75 1.89 -9.82
N GLY A 5 -3.74 2.79 -9.76
CA GLY A 5 -3.75 3.90 -8.80
C GLY A 5 -3.88 3.43 -7.35
N GLY A 6 -4.77 2.48 -7.08
CA GLY A 6 -4.99 1.94 -5.74
C GLY A 6 -3.81 1.10 -5.23
N VAL A 7 -3.17 0.31 -6.09
CA VAL A 7 -1.91 -0.39 -5.76
C VAL A 7 -0.82 0.63 -5.45
N GLY A 8 -0.65 1.66 -6.29
CA GLY A 8 0.31 2.73 -6.06
C GLY A 8 0.06 3.45 -4.73
N PHE A 9 -1.19 3.83 -4.45
CA PHE A 9 -1.57 4.47 -3.19
C PHE A 9 -1.34 3.55 -1.99
N GLY A 10 -1.71 2.27 -2.08
CA GLY A 10 -1.55 1.31 -0.99
C GLY A 10 -0.11 1.04 -0.58
N ILE A 11 0.88 1.28 -1.46
CA ILE A 11 2.31 1.22 -1.11
C ILE A 11 2.65 2.20 0.03
N THR A 12 1.94 3.32 0.16
CA THR A 12 2.17 4.29 1.26
C THR A 12 2.08 3.63 2.64
N GLN A 13 1.27 2.58 2.79
CA GLN A 13 1.10 1.87 4.06
C GLN A 13 2.36 1.09 4.46
N LEU A 14 3.24 0.78 3.50
CA LEU A 14 4.50 0.08 3.74
C LEU A 14 5.64 1.02 4.14
N THR A 15 5.52 2.31 3.83
CA THR A 15 6.63 3.28 3.93
C THR A 15 6.37 4.42 4.90
N SER A 16 5.10 4.74 5.17
CA SER A 16 4.71 6.00 5.80
C SER A 16 3.73 5.75 6.95
N ALA A 17 3.82 6.57 7.99
CA ALA A 17 2.96 6.50 9.16
C ALA A 17 2.60 7.88 9.68
N ILE A 18 1.42 7.99 10.27
CA ILE A 18 1.05 9.12 11.13
C ILE A 18 1.34 8.72 12.58
N THR A 19 2.24 9.45 13.24
CA THR A 19 2.57 9.29 14.64
C THR A 19 2.02 10.44 15.47
N PHE A 20 1.89 10.20 16.79
CA PHE A 20 1.35 11.16 17.73
C PHE A 20 2.34 11.40 18.87
N LYS A 21 2.54 12.67 19.21
CA LYS A 21 3.28 13.11 20.39
C LYS A 21 2.48 14.16 21.14
N ASP A 22 2.31 13.98 22.45
CA ASP A 22 1.52 14.88 23.31
C ASP A 22 0.11 15.16 22.74
N GLY A 23 -0.51 14.12 22.21
CA GLY A 23 -1.85 14.17 21.60
C GLY A 23 -1.91 14.88 20.23
N ARG A 24 -0.78 15.15 19.59
CA ARG A 24 -0.71 15.87 18.30
C ARG A 24 -0.01 15.05 17.22
N VAL A 25 -0.54 15.14 16.01
CA VAL A 25 0.11 14.59 14.80
C VAL A 25 1.45 15.29 14.57
N GLU A 26 2.49 14.48 14.36
CA GLU A 26 3.84 14.95 14.07
C GLU A 26 4.01 15.29 12.57
N GLN A 27 3.51 14.45 11.66
CA GLN A 27 3.63 14.63 10.21
C GLN A 27 2.50 15.53 9.67
N ARG A 28 2.80 16.81 9.45
CA ARG A 28 1.80 17.82 9.03
C ARG A 28 1.79 18.15 7.55
N ASN A 29 2.74 17.62 6.79
CA ASN A 29 2.91 17.88 5.37
C ASN A 29 3.72 16.73 4.71
N PHE A 30 3.88 16.73 3.39
CA PHE A 30 4.49 15.62 2.63
C PHE A 30 6.00 15.44 2.82
N ASP A 31 6.67 16.40 3.45
CA ASP A 31 8.02 16.25 3.98
C ASP A 31 8.08 15.37 5.24
N GLY A 32 6.97 15.25 5.97
CA GLY A 32 6.85 14.38 7.15
C GLY A 32 6.08 13.08 6.89
N TYR A 33 5.00 13.14 6.10
CA TYR A 33 4.26 11.97 5.62
C TYR A 33 4.49 11.84 4.12
N THR A 34 5.56 11.16 3.73
CA THR A 34 5.96 11.07 2.33
C THR A 34 5.02 10.12 1.58
N PRO A 35 4.25 10.59 0.57
CA PRO A 35 3.49 9.69 -0.29
C PRO A 35 4.44 8.95 -1.25
N PRO A 36 4.00 7.84 -1.86
CA PRO A 36 4.77 7.16 -2.90
C PRO A 36 4.96 8.07 -4.11
N TYR A 37 6.20 8.14 -4.60
CA TYR A 37 6.58 8.83 -5.84
C TYR A 37 6.77 7.82 -6.98
N ILE A 38 7.10 8.33 -8.18
CA ILE A 38 7.29 7.48 -9.37
C ILE A 38 8.36 6.40 -9.19
N ILE A 39 9.38 6.66 -8.37
CA ILE A 39 10.44 5.69 -8.06
C ILE A 39 9.96 4.53 -7.17
N ASP A 40 8.89 4.76 -6.40
CA ASP A 40 8.29 3.75 -5.52
C ASP A 40 7.24 2.90 -6.24
N ALA A 41 6.86 3.29 -7.47
CA ALA A 41 5.87 2.57 -8.25
C ALA A 41 6.43 1.21 -8.71
N PRO A 42 5.59 0.15 -8.78
CA PRO A 42 5.99 -1.10 -9.42
C PRO A 42 6.39 -0.85 -10.87
N VAL A 43 7.45 -1.52 -11.33
CA VAL A 43 7.92 -1.43 -12.73
C VAL A 43 6.81 -1.81 -13.71
N THR A 44 5.99 -2.79 -13.34
CA THR A 44 4.82 -3.22 -14.09
C THR A 44 3.64 -3.50 -13.16
N VAL A 45 2.43 -3.23 -13.64
CA VAL A 45 1.17 -3.62 -12.98
C VAL A 45 0.24 -4.20 -14.05
N ASP A 46 0.10 -5.52 -14.03
CA ASP A 46 -0.79 -6.24 -14.93
C ASP A 46 -2.18 -6.39 -14.29
N VAL A 47 -3.21 -5.94 -15.02
CA VAL A 47 -4.60 -5.97 -14.57
C VAL A 47 -5.39 -6.92 -15.45
N HIS A 48 -5.91 -7.99 -14.86
CA HIS A 48 -6.74 -8.97 -15.53
C HIS A 48 -8.19 -8.84 -15.05
N ILE A 49 -9.13 -8.64 -15.98
CA ILE A 49 -10.56 -8.64 -15.69
C ILE A 49 -11.07 -10.07 -15.83
N VAL A 50 -11.58 -10.63 -14.74
CA VAL A 50 -12.18 -11.97 -14.74
C VAL A 50 -13.63 -11.88 -15.23
N PRO A 51 -14.07 -12.71 -16.19
CA PRO A 51 -15.46 -12.72 -16.64
C PRO A 51 -16.44 -12.99 -15.50
N SER A 52 -17.52 -12.22 -15.44
CA SER A 52 -18.59 -12.36 -14.45
C SER A 52 -19.94 -12.01 -15.06
N THR A 53 -20.98 -12.74 -14.66
CA THR A 53 -22.38 -12.45 -15.00
C THR A 53 -23.11 -11.65 -13.91
N GLU A 54 -22.45 -11.40 -12.79
CA GLU A 54 -23.01 -10.61 -11.68
C GLU A 54 -23.12 -9.13 -12.03
N ALA A 55 -24.00 -8.40 -11.34
CA ALA A 55 -24.12 -6.96 -11.52
C ALA A 55 -22.80 -6.24 -11.14
N PRO A 56 -22.40 -5.18 -11.86
CA PRO A 56 -21.20 -4.42 -11.52
C PRO A 56 -21.27 -3.82 -10.12
N THR A 57 -20.15 -3.86 -9.39
CA THR A 57 -19.99 -3.27 -8.06
C THR A 57 -18.87 -2.23 -8.04
N GLY A 58 -18.67 -1.57 -6.90
CA GLY A 58 -17.57 -0.62 -6.70
C GLY A 58 -16.19 -1.26 -6.88
N CYS A 59 -15.29 -0.53 -7.54
CA CYS A 59 -13.93 -0.99 -7.88
C CYS A 59 -12.81 -0.03 -7.38
N GLY A 60 -13.17 1.03 -6.64
CA GLY A 60 -12.20 2.04 -6.20
C GLY A 60 -11.33 1.60 -5.03
N GLU A 61 -11.95 1.05 -3.99
CA GLU A 61 -11.28 0.62 -2.76
C GLU A 61 -10.56 -0.74 -2.83
N PRO A 62 -11.08 -1.78 -3.55
CA PRO A 62 -10.47 -3.11 -3.56
C PRO A 62 -8.95 -3.19 -3.83
N PRO A 63 -8.33 -2.38 -4.71
CA PRO A 63 -6.89 -2.45 -4.94
C PRO A 63 -6.02 -1.89 -3.81
N VAL A 64 -6.57 -1.09 -2.89
CA VAL A 64 -5.79 -0.40 -1.84
C VAL A 64 -5.30 -1.33 -0.72
N PRO A 65 -6.15 -2.15 -0.07
CA PRO A 65 -5.72 -2.96 1.08
C PRO A 65 -4.94 -4.22 0.70
N VAL A 66 -4.95 -4.64 -0.56
CA VAL A 66 -4.39 -5.94 -0.98
C VAL A 66 -2.88 -5.90 -1.26
N ILE A 67 -2.31 -4.73 -1.55
CA ILE A 67 -0.89 -4.62 -1.91
C ILE A 67 0.05 -4.84 -0.72
N SER A 68 -0.28 -4.28 0.45
CA SER A 68 0.56 -4.41 1.65
C SER A 68 0.74 -5.87 2.11
N PRO A 69 -0.31 -6.69 2.26
CA PRO A 69 -0.15 -8.10 2.59
C PRO A 69 0.55 -8.90 1.47
N ALA A 70 0.38 -8.53 0.19
CA ALA A 70 1.11 -9.16 -0.91
C ALA A 70 2.62 -8.96 -0.77
N VAL A 71 3.06 -7.72 -0.48
CA VAL A 71 4.49 -7.39 -0.26
C VAL A 71 5.01 -8.07 1.01
N VAL A 72 4.27 -8.01 2.12
CA VAL A 72 4.66 -8.68 3.38
C VAL A 72 4.81 -10.19 3.21
N ASN A 73 3.92 -10.84 2.46
CA ASN A 73 4.02 -12.27 2.17
C ASN A 73 5.22 -12.60 1.28
N ALA A 74 5.53 -11.76 0.29
CA ALA A 74 6.72 -11.90 -0.52
C ALA A 74 8.00 -11.79 0.33
N LEU A 75 8.09 -10.79 1.20
CA LEU A 75 9.20 -10.64 2.15
C LEU A 75 9.31 -11.83 3.10
N ALA A 76 8.19 -12.35 3.60
CA ALA A 76 8.20 -13.52 4.47
C ALA A 76 8.69 -14.78 3.76
N LYS A 77 8.34 -14.96 2.49
CA LYS A 77 8.86 -16.05 1.65
C LYS A 77 10.36 -15.91 1.40
N LEU A 78 10.84 -14.69 1.17
CA LEU A 78 12.26 -14.40 0.89
C LEU A 78 13.15 -14.52 2.14
N THR A 79 12.65 -14.13 3.30
CA THR A 79 13.45 -13.96 4.53
C THR A 79 13.19 -15.00 5.60
N GLY A 80 12.08 -15.76 5.50
CA GLY A 80 11.59 -16.65 6.56
C GLY A 80 10.97 -15.92 7.77
N LYS A 81 10.96 -14.58 7.80
CA LYS A 81 10.44 -13.78 8.91
C LYS A 81 9.01 -13.33 8.66
N ARG A 82 8.18 -13.27 9.71
CA ARG A 82 6.80 -12.75 9.61
C ARG A 82 6.75 -11.31 10.08
N TYR A 83 6.41 -10.40 9.16
CA TYR A 83 6.16 -8.99 9.46
C TYR A 83 4.66 -8.82 9.75
N ARG A 84 4.33 -8.26 10.91
CA ARG A 84 2.93 -8.08 11.38
C ARG A 84 2.61 -6.63 11.74
N SER A 85 3.58 -5.75 11.55
CA SER A 85 3.47 -4.33 11.85
C SER A 85 3.92 -3.57 10.62
N LEU A 86 3.18 -2.52 10.31
CA LEU A 86 3.48 -1.54 9.29
C LEU A 86 3.73 -0.18 9.95
N PRO A 87 4.52 0.71 9.35
CA PRO A 87 5.24 0.53 8.08
C PRO A 87 6.44 -0.43 8.25
N LEU A 88 7.04 -0.86 7.14
CA LEU A 88 8.19 -1.78 7.12
C LEU A 88 9.55 -1.07 7.21
N VAL A 89 9.55 0.24 7.44
CA VAL A 89 10.75 1.03 7.70
C VAL A 89 11.16 0.88 9.16
N THR A 90 12.45 0.76 9.44
CA THR A 90 12.96 0.88 10.82
C THR A 90 12.63 2.30 11.30
N ILE A 91 11.86 2.41 12.38
CA ILE A 91 11.64 3.69 13.09
C ILE A 91 12.88 4.01 13.91
#